data_AF-A0A200Q0Q1-F1
#
_entry.id   AF-A0A200Q0Q1-F1
#
_cell.length_a   1.000
_cell.length_b   1.000
_cell.length_c   1.000
_cell.angle_alpha   90.00
_cell.angle_beta   90.00
_cell.angle_gamma   90.00
#
_symmetry.space_group_name_H-M   'P 1'
#
loop_
_entity.id
_entity.type
_entity.pdbx_description
1 polymer ?
#
loop_
_entity_poly.entity_id
_entity_poly.type
_entity_poly.pdbx_seq_one_letter_code
_entity_poly.pdbx_strand_id
1 'polypeptide(L)'
;MGRTITHCKKLGTLGAEFGWNYHNDHIHNRTTIGIFFSAQPLVATGWVAWGVNPRRRPHMVGTRALIGFQHPNGSSFIDTYNITRDTKNGCQFQPSEIEVRVGDKRVMYSAESGFLTISATLTLPPEYNISKLNHVWQVGSWVQDFEPQMHDDTLQNFDSAETIDLTSGKSRSVRHDLRYLRTAHGILNIVGWGTLIPAGAIIARYFKEFPVKFEGWYYIHISCQILGYLIGATGWVIGIWLGNTSRYYDFTTHRDFGIIIFTFTTLQVLALFFRPTKVDEYRGYWNIYHHLLGYTLIILIAVNIFKGINILRPDKIWKRTYVGVLGTLALTALILEVFTWTKFMQNCKRLSRRSSVS
;
A
#
# COMPACT_ATOMS: atom_id res chain seq x y z
N MET A 1 -6.96 2.84 -42.40
CA MET A 1 -5.56 3.30 -42.32
C MET A 1 -5.09 3.18 -40.89
N GLY A 2 -4.11 2.31 -40.62
CA GLY A 2 -3.54 2.16 -39.29
C GLY A 2 -2.86 3.46 -38.86
N ARG A 3 -3.31 4.06 -37.76
CA ARG A 3 -2.64 5.22 -37.18
C ARG A 3 -1.33 4.73 -36.54
N THR A 4 -0.20 5.07 -37.14
CA THR A 4 1.13 4.71 -36.61
C THR A 4 1.35 5.45 -35.29
N ILE A 5 1.38 4.72 -34.16
CA ILE A 5 1.69 5.28 -32.84
C ILE A 5 3.20 5.52 -32.76
N THR A 6 3.64 6.74 -32.47
CA THR A 6 5.06 7.12 -32.38
C THR A 6 5.58 7.06 -30.95
N HIS A 7 4.72 7.25 -29.95
CA HIS A 7 5.10 7.15 -28.54
C HIS A 7 4.19 6.21 -27.77
N CYS A 8 4.77 5.38 -26.92
CA CYS A 8 4.05 4.49 -26.02
C CYS A 8 4.78 4.36 -24.69
N LYS A 9 4.01 4.21 -23.60
CA LYS A 9 4.52 4.07 -22.24
C LYS A 9 3.58 3.17 -21.42
N LYS A 10 4.18 2.28 -20.63
CA LYS A 10 3.47 1.59 -19.53
C LYS A 10 3.29 2.56 -18.35
N LEU A 11 2.05 2.71 -17.91
CA LEU A 11 1.72 3.55 -16.76
C LEU A 11 2.03 2.82 -15.45
N GLY A 12 2.21 3.60 -14.37
CA GLY A 12 2.72 3.08 -13.10
C GLY A 12 1.75 2.21 -12.30
N THR A 13 0.47 2.16 -12.69
CA THR A 13 -0.64 1.56 -11.93
C THR A 13 -1.71 0.99 -12.86
N LEU A 14 -2.55 0.10 -12.31
CA LEU A 14 -3.73 -0.49 -12.98
C LEU A 14 -3.41 -1.26 -14.27
N GLY A 15 -2.15 -1.68 -14.46
CA GLY A 15 -1.71 -2.41 -15.65
C GLY A 15 -1.96 -1.65 -16.96
N ALA A 16 -2.05 -0.31 -16.88
CA ALA A 16 -2.47 0.50 -18.01
C ALA A 16 -1.31 0.88 -18.94
N GLU A 17 -1.64 1.06 -20.21
CA GLU A 17 -0.71 1.46 -21.27
C GLU A 17 -1.25 2.71 -21.97
N PHE A 18 -0.35 3.63 -22.28
CA PHE A 18 -0.68 4.90 -22.93
C PHE A 18 0.22 5.12 -24.14
N GLY A 19 -0.41 5.14 -25.31
CA GLY A 19 0.17 5.55 -26.57
C GLY A 19 -0.37 6.90 -27.01
N TRP A 20 0.48 7.71 -27.61
CA TRP A 20 0.05 9.01 -28.13
C TRP A 20 0.87 9.45 -29.34
N ASN A 21 0.22 10.30 -30.14
CA ASN A 21 0.84 11.13 -31.16
C ASN A 21 0.37 12.56 -30.94
N TYR A 22 1.20 13.55 -31.27
CA TYR A 22 0.75 14.94 -31.27
C TYR A 22 1.11 15.61 -32.59
N HIS A 23 0.27 16.56 -32.99
CA HIS A 23 0.47 17.42 -34.14
C HIS A 23 0.23 18.85 -33.70
N ASN A 24 1.24 19.69 -33.88
CA ASN A 24 1.14 21.12 -33.65
C ASN A 24 0.90 21.82 -34.98
N ASP A 25 -0.30 22.38 -35.11
CA ASP A 25 -0.61 23.31 -36.19
C ASP A 25 -0.19 24.71 -35.75
N HIS A 26 0.99 25.13 -36.19
CA HIS A 26 1.56 26.43 -35.88
C HIS A 26 0.79 27.59 -36.54
N ILE A 27 0.03 27.32 -37.61
CA ILE A 27 -0.71 28.34 -38.37
C ILE A 27 -1.99 28.70 -37.61
N HIS A 28 -2.69 27.70 -37.07
CA HIS A 28 -3.93 27.89 -36.30
C HIS A 28 -3.72 27.85 -34.77
N ASN A 29 -2.46 27.83 -34.33
CA ASN A 29 -2.05 27.67 -32.92
C ASN A 29 -2.85 26.57 -32.20
N ARG A 30 -2.98 25.43 -32.87
CA ARG A 30 -3.83 24.33 -32.43
C ARG A 30 -2.99 23.07 -32.23
N THR A 31 -3.03 22.53 -31.03
CA THR A 31 -2.41 21.24 -30.74
C THR A 31 -3.47 20.15 -30.75
N THR A 32 -3.24 19.15 -31.60
CA THR A 32 -4.09 17.96 -31.68
C THR A 32 -3.31 16.75 -31.19
N ILE A 33 -3.92 15.91 -30.37
CA ILE A 33 -3.32 14.70 -29.82
C ILE A 33 -4.18 13.50 -30.21
N GLY A 34 -3.58 12.51 -30.85
CA GLY A 34 -4.17 11.19 -30.97
C GLY A 34 -3.77 10.35 -29.76
N ILE A 35 -4.74 9.78 -29.04
CA ILE A 35 -4.48 8.93 -27.89
C ILE A 35 -4.89 7.49 -28.13
N PHE A 36 -4.20 6.59 -27.46
CA PHE A 36 -4.52 5.18 -27.30
C PHE A 36 -4.28 4.82 -25.85
N PHE A 37 -5.36 4.59 -25.10
CA PHE A 37 -5.28 4.20 -23.71
C PHE A 37 -5.84 2.79 -23.56
N SER A 38 -5.09 1.89 -22.96
CA SER A 38 -5.49 0.49 -22.80
C SER A 38 -5.32 0.07 -21.35
N ALA A 39 -6.33 -0.57 -20.78
CA ALA A 39 -6.26 -1.16 -19.45
C ALA A 39 -7.18 -2.38 -19.36
N GLN A 40 -6.87 -3.29 -18.43
CA GLN A 40 -7.68 -4.46 -18.17
C GLN A 40 -8.66 -4.20 -17.01
N PRO A 41 -9.98 -4.10 -17.26
CA PRO A 41 -10.96 -4.05 -16.18
C PRO A 41 -10.99 -5.37 -15.39
N LEU A 42 -11.35 -5.27 -14.10
CA LEU A 42 -11.46 -6.43 -13.21
C LEU A 42 -12.52 -7.45 -13.66
N VAL A 43 -13.55 -6.97 -14.35
CA VAL A 43 -14.64 -7.77 -14.94
C VAL A 43 -14.97 -7.23 -16.34
N ALA A 44 -15.55 -8.07 -17.21
CA ALA A 44 -15.85 -7.70 -18.59
C ALA A 44 -16.82 -6.50 -18.72
N THR A 45 -17.71 -6.32 -17.74
CA THR A 45 -18.67 -5.19 -17.66
C THR A 45 -18.10 -3.97 -16.93
N GLY A 46 -16.79 -3.96 -16.66
CA GLY A 46 -16.11 -2.81 -16.08
C GLY A 46 -15.90 -1.69 -17.10
N TRP A 47 -15.34 -0.59 -16.61
CA TRP A 47 -15.05 0.58 -17.42
C TRP A 47 -13.59 1.00 -17.26
N VAL A 48 -13.06 1.66 -18.29
CA VAL A 48 -11.73 2.26 -18.27
C VAL A 48 -11.85 3.74 -18.60
N ALA A 49 -10.99 4.56 -18.01
CA ALA A 49 -11.02 6.00 -18.19
C ALA A 49 -9.62 6.57 -18.34
N TRP A 50 -9.50 7.58 -19.20
CA TRP A 50 -8.34 8.42 -19.32
C TRP A 50 -8.78 9.88 -19.48
N GLY A 51 -8.07 10.81 -18.87
CA GLY A 51 -8.43 12.21 -18.96
C GLY A 51 -7.28 13.16 -18.66
N VAL A 52 -7.50 14.42 -19.04
CA VAL A 52 -6.56 15.52 -18.80
C VAL A 52 -7.07 16.45 -17.73
N ASN A 53 -6.18 17.03 -16.93
CA ASN A 53 -6.55 17.97 -15.88
C ASN A 53 -5.82 19.31 -16.07
N PRO A 54 -6.52 20.43 -16.30
CA PRO A 54 -5.88 21.72 -16.57
C PRO A 54 -5.26 22.36 -15.32
N ARG A 55 -5.48 21.80 -14.13
CA ARG A 55 -4.97 22.36 -12.87
C ARG A 55 -3.47 22.14 -12.72
N ARG A 56 -2.85 22.81 -11.73
CA ARG A 56 -1.40 22.74 -11.45
C ARG A 56 -0.88 21.37 -11.03
N ARG A 57 -1.74 20.46 -10.56
CA ARG A 57 -1.36 19.11 -10.10
C ARG A 57 -2.30 18.06 -10.69
N PRO A 58 -1.81 16.84 -10.95
CA PRO A 58 -2.63 15.75 -11.46
C PRO A 58 -3.42 15.12 -10.30
N HIS A 59 -4.74 15.37 -10.26
CA HIS A 59 -5.67 14.78 -9.30
C HIS A 59 -7.04 14.54 -9.96
N MET A 60 -7.91 13.75 -9.32
CA MET A 60 -9.20 13.33 -9.90
C MET A 60 -10.15 14.49 -10.22
N VAL A 61 -10.37 15.40 -9.27
CA VAL A 61 -11.32 16.52 -9.41
C VAL A 61 -10.82 17.57 -10.42
N GLY A 62 -11.66 17.93 -11.38
CA GLY A 62 -11.35 18.84 -12.48
C GLY A 62 -10.82 18.13 -13.72
N THR A 63 -10.71 16.80 -13.70
CA THR A 63 -10.31 16.02 -14.88
C THR A 63 -11.42 16.05 -15.93
N ARG A 64 -11.01 16.23 -17.19
CA ARG A 64 -11.84 16.02 -18.38
C ARG A 64 -11.55 14.62 -18.89
N ALA A 65 -12.48 13.72 -18.62
CA ALA A 65 -12.30 12.30 -18.81
C ALA A 65 -13.04 11.80 -20.05
N LEU A 66 -12.43 10.82 -20.72
CA LEU A 66 -13.08 9.90 -21.61
C LEU A 66 -13.24 8.59 -20.87
N ILE A 67 -14.48 8.11 -20.79
CA ILE A 67 -14.80 6.85 -20.12
C ILE A 67 -15.41 5.93 -21.15
N GLY A 68 -14.87 4.72 -21.25
CA GLY A 68 -15.28 3.69 -22.19
C GLY A 68 -15.57 2.37 -21.49
N PHE A 69 -16.64 1.70 -21.92
CA PHE A 69 -17.03 0.38 -21.43
C PHE A 69 -17.77 -0.41 -22.51
N GLN A 70 -17.93 -1.71 -22.27
CA GLN A 70 -18.80 -2.56 -23.06
C GLN A 70 -20.06 -2.88 -22.25
N HIS A 71 -21.22 -2.59 -22.81
CA HIS A 71 -22.50 -2.92 -22.19
C HIS A 71 -22.76 -4.43 -22.32
N PRO A 72 -23.48 -5.07 -21.38
CA PRO A 72 -23.76 -6.51 -21.43
C PRO A 72 -24.39 -7.04 -22.73
N ASN A 73 -25.05 -6.16 -23.50
CA ASN A 73 -25.58 -6.49 -24.84
C ASN A 73 -24.52 -6.52 -25.96
N GLY A 74 -23.23 -6.36 -25.63
CA GLY A 74 -22.12 -6.35 -26.57
C GLY A 74 -21.80 -4.99 -27.18
N SER A 75 -22.65 -3.98 -27.00
CA SER A 75 -22.41 -2.64 -27.53
C SER A 75 -21.30 -1.90 -26.79
N SER A 76 -20.51 -1.12 -27.52
CA SER A 76 -19.42 -0.31 -26.98
C SER A 76 -19.89 1.12 -26.74
N PHE A 77 -19.68 1.64 -25.53
CA PHE A 77 -20.05 3.00 -25.16
C PHE A 77 -18.81 3.80 -24.78
N ILE A 78 -18.70 5.03 -25.29
CA ILE A 78 -17.63 5.96 -24.93
C ILE A 78 -18.15 7.39 -24.93
N ASP A 79 -17.94 8.09 -23.82
CA ASP A 79 -18.33 9.49 -23.73
C ASP A 79 -17.41 10.35 -22.86
N THR A 80 -17.65 11.66 -22.91
CA THR A 80 -16.92 12.66 -22.15
C THR A 80 -17.58 12.96 -20.81
N TYR A 81 -16.75 13.18 -19.79
CA TYR A 81 -17.21 13.43 -18.43
C TYR A 81 -16.37 14.52 -17.77
N ASN A 82 -17.05 15.42 -17.07
CA ASN A 82 -16.45 16.45 -16.25
C ASN A 82 -16.43 15.99 -14.79
N ILE A 83 -15.26 15.63 -14.28
CA ILE A 83 -15.14 15.13 -12.90
C ILE A 83 -15.15 16.32 -11.93
N THR A 84 -16.19 16.46 -11.11
CA THR A 84 -16.31 17.56 -10.14
C THR A 84 -16.17 17.08 -8.69
N ARG A 85 -16.30 18.00 -7.72
CA ARG A 85 -16.40 17.63 -6.30
C ARG A 85 -17.71 16.88 -6.02
N ASP A 86 -18.77 17.21 -6.74
CA ASP A 86 -20.09 16.62 -6.55
C ASP A 86 -20.10 15.16 -7.02
N THR A 87 -19.45 14.87 -8.16
CA THR A 87 -19.20 13.49 -8.61
C THR A 87 -18.46 12.69 -7.55
N LYS A 88 -17.43 13.28 -6.92
CA LYS A 88 -16.68 12.61 -5.84
C LYS A 88 -17.56 12.32 -4.63
N ASN A 89 -18.58 13.14 -4.37
CA ASN A 89 -19.50 12.99 -3.25
C ASN A 89 -20.69 12.05 -3.58
N GLY A 90 -20.68 11.39 -4.74
CA GLY A 90 -21.71 10.42 -5.12
C GLY A 90 -22.96 11.02 -5.77
N CYS A 91 -22.90 12.27 -6.26
CA CYS A 91 -23.95 12.80 -7.11
C CYS A 91 -23.99 12.05 -8.46
N GLN A 92 -25.15 12.07 -9.11
CA GLN A 92 -25.39 11.40 -10.38
C GLN A 92 -24.32 11.76 -11.42
N PHE A 93 -23.78 10.75 -12.10
CA PHE A 93 -22.64 10.85 -12.98
C PHE A 93 -23.00 10.50 -14.42
N GLN A 94 -23.39 11.52 -15.18
CA GLN A 94 -23.84 11.38 -16.56
C GLN A 94 -22.84 12.02 -17.53
N PRO A 95 -22.86 11.63 -18.82
CA PRO A 95 -22.06 12.29 -19.84
C PRO A 95 -22.29 13.80 -19.84
N SER A 96 -21.21 14.55 -20.03
CA SER A 96 -21.24 16.00 -20.01
C SER A 96 -20.28 16.58 -21.04
N GLU A 97 -20.63 17.73 -21.60
CA GLU A 97 -19.69 18.49 -22.41
C GLU A 97 -18.48 18.93 -21.59
N ILE A 98 -17.31 18.92 -22.23
CA ILE A 98 -16.03 19.31 -21.66
C ILE A 98 -15.37 20.32 -22.59
N GLU A 99 -14.53 21.23 -22.07
CA GLU A 99 -13.88 22.23 -22.92
C GLU A 99 -12.90 21.64 -23.95
N VAL A 100 -12.41 20.41 -23.71
CA VAL A 100 -11.51 19.71 -24.62
C VAL A 100 -12.32 19.06 -25.72
N ARG A 101 -12.13 19.48 -26.97
CA ARG A 101 -12.85 18.89 -28.11
C ARG A 101 -12.32 17.49 -28.39
N VAL A 102 -13.22 16.51 -28.44
CA VAL A 102 -12.90 15.11 -28.72
C VAL A 102 -13.57 14.66 -30.01
N GLY A 103 -12.77 14.20 -30.98
CA GLY A 103 -13.20 13.57 -32.21
C GLY A 103 -12.73 12.11 -32.32
N ASP A 104 -13.28 11.37 -33.28
CA ASP A 104 -12.92 9.98 -33.57
C ASP A 104 -12.88 9.03 -32.37
N LYS A 105 -13.69 9.30 -31.33
CA LYS A 105 -13.70 8.51 -30.09
C LYS A 105 -14.24 7.10 -30.36
N ARG A 106 -13.50 6.08 -29.93
CA ARG A 106 -13.87 4.66 -30.02
C ARG A 106 -13.36 3.92 -28.79
N VAL A 107 -14.10 2.89 -28.37
CA VAL A 107 -13.63 1.91 -27.40
C VAL A 107 -13.72 0.52 -28.02
N MET A 108 -12.71 -0.31 -27.80
CA MET A 108 -12.65 -1.68 -28.29
C MET A 108 -12.31 -2.62 -27.14
N TYR A 109 -13.06 -3.71 -27.02
CA TYR A 109 -12.77 -4.81 -26.11
C TYR A 109 -12.10 -5.95 -26.86
N SER A 110 -11.00 -6.49 -26.31
CA SER A 110 -10.37 -7.71 -26.81
C SER A 110 -10.69 -8.87 -25.88
N ALA A 111 -11.45 -9.86 -26.36
CA ALA A 111 -11.79 -11.04 -25.57
C ALA A 111 -10.57 -11.92 -25.26
N GLU A 112 -9.55 -11.91 -26.12
CA GLU A 112 -8.33 -12.70 -25.95
C GLU A 112 -7.44 -12.16 -24.82
N SER A 113 -7.26 -10.83 -24.77
CA SER A 113 -6.40 -10.20 -23.77
C SER A 113 -7.17 -9.67 -22.56
N GLY A 114 -8.49 -9.49 -22.68
CA GLY A 114 -9.35 -8.87 -21.68
C GLY A 114 -9.21 -7.35 -21.57
N PHE A 115 -8.45 -6.69 -22.45
CA PHE A 115 -8.22 -5.25 -22.41
C PHE A 115 -9.35 -4.45 -23.06
N LEU A 116 -9.66 -3.30 -22.46
CA LEU A 116 -10.42 -2.23 -23.09
C LEU A 116 -9.47 -1.15 -23.56
N THR A 117 -9.57 -0.80 -24.85
CA THR A 117 -8.74 0.22 -25.50
C THR A 117 -9.60 1.38 -25.94
N ILE A 118 -9.35 2.56 -25.38
CA ILE A 118 -9.87 3.86 -25.82
C ILE A 118 -8.93 4.42 -26.89
N SER A 119 -9.50 4.87 -28.00
CA SER A 119 -8.81 5.70 -29.00
C SER A 119 -9.62 6.95 -29.28
N ALA A 120 -8.96 8.10 -29.35
CA ALA A 120 -9.61 9.38 -29.63
C ALA A 120 -8.63 10.41 -30.16
N THR A 121 -9.15 11.45 -30.79
CA THR A 121 -8.42 12.64 -31.23
C THR A 121 -8.86 13.82 -30.36
N LEU A 122 -7.95 14.44 -29.63
CA LEU A 122 -8.22 15.57 -28.75
C LEU A 122 -7.63 16.84 -29.33
N THR A 123 -8.41 17.91 -29.39
CA THR A 123 -7.88 19.26 -29.62
C THR A 123 -7.77 19.95 -28.28
N LEU A 124 -6.54 20.21 -27.86
CA LEU A 124 -6.27 20.84 -26.57
C LEU A 124 -6.46 22.36 -26.65
N PRO A 125 -7.24 22.95 -25.73
CA PRO A 125 -7.27 24.40 -25.52
C PRO A 125 -5.91 24.97 -25.05
N PRO A 126 -5.70 26.29 -25.15
CA PRO A 126 -4.43 26.96 -24.80
C PRO A 126 -3.99 26.80 -23.34
N GLU A 127 -4.91 26.53 -22.41
CA GLU A 127 -4.60 26.29 -21.00
C GLU A 127 -3.84 24.98 -20.75
N TYR A 128 -3.82 24.06 -21.72
CA TYR A 128 -3.07 22.82 -21.63
C TYR A 128 -1.69 22.96 -22.29
N ASN A 129 -0.66 22.51 -21.59
CA ASN A 129 0.71 22.52 -22.08
C ASN A 129 1.19 21.07 -22.32
N ILE A 130 1.50 20.72 -23.57
CA ILE A 130 1.93 19.35 -23.93
C ILE A 130 3.25 18.92 -23.29
N SER A 131 4.12 19.86 -22.90
CA SER A 131 5.35 19.55 -22.19
C SER A 131 5.14 19.33 -20.69
N LYS A 132 3.95 19.63 -20.16
CA LYS A 132 3.57 19.48 -18.75
C LYS A 132 2.10 19.09 -18.62
N LEU A 133 1.66 18.09 -19.38
CA LEU A 133 0.27 17.68 -19.40
C LEU A 133 -0.03 16.83 -18.17
N ASN A 134 -0.99 17.26 -17.35
CA ASN A 134 -1.49 16.42 -16.27
C ASN A 134 -2.54 15.47 -16.82
N HIS A 135 -2.32 14.18 -16.64
CA HIS A 135 -3.29 13.15 -17.01
C HIS A 135 -3.59 12.22 -15.86
N VAL A 136 -4.78 11.63 -15.91
CA VAL A 136 -5.35 10.76 -14.90
C VAL A 136 -6.00 9.60 -15.61
N TRP A 137 -5.83 8.40 -15.07
CA TRP A 137 -6.47 7.20 -15.59
C TRP A 137 -7.14 6.45 -14.46
N GLN A 138 -8.20 5.71 -14.78
CA GLN A 138 -8.89 4.87 -13.81
C GLN A 138 -9.46 3.63 -14.48
N VAL A 139 -9.72 2.63 -13.66
CA VAL A 139 -10.44 1.42 -14.01
C VAL A 139 -11.50 1.21 -12.93
N GLY A 140 -12.73 0.93 -13.35
CA GLY A 140 -13.82 0.61 -12.44
C GLY A 140 -14.48 -0.71 -12.78
N SER A 141 -15.16 -1.28 -11.78
CA SER A 141 -15.63 -2.66 -11.80
C SER A 141 -17.05 -2.81 -12.34
N TRP A 142 -17.84 -1.74 -12.43
CA TRP A 142 -19.25 -1.87 -12.78
C TRP A 142 -19.82 -0.61 -13.41
N VAL A 143 -20.83 -0.82 -14.25
CA VAL A 143 -21.66 0.21 -14.87
C VAL A 143 -23.12 -0.15 -14.59
N GLN A 144 -23.89 0.80 -14.08
CA GLN A 144 -25.32 0.64 -13.83
C GLN A 144 -26.09 1.56 -14.77
N ASP A 145 -27.00 1.03 -15.59
CA ASP A 145 -27.88 1.84 -16.46
C ASP A 145 -27.12 2.89 -17.31
N PHE A 146 -26.01 2.47 -17.93
CA PHE A 146 -25.06 3.32 -18.68
C PHE A 146 -24.25 4.34 -17.86
N GLU A 147 -24.39 4.34 -16.53
CA GLU A 147 -23.64 5.18 -15.61
C GLU A 147 -22.45 4.43 -14.99
N PRO A 148 -21.20 4.83 -15.29
CA PRO A 148 -20.01 4.26 -14.68
C PRO A 148 -20.01 4.46 -13.16
N GLN A 149 -19.97 3.38 -12.40
CA GLN A 149 -19.94 3.48 -10.94
C GLN A 149 -18.55 3.86 -10.43
N MET A 150 -18.50 4.43 -9.23
CA MET A 150 -17.26 4.85 -8.59
C MET A 150 -16.24 3.68 -8.56
N HIS A 151 -15.01 3.96 -8.97
CA HIS A 151 -13.92 2.99 -8.89
C HIS A 151 -13.50 2.76 -7.43
N ASP A 152 -12.82 1.64 -7.16
CA ASP A 152 -12.25 1.36 -5.83
C ASP A 152 -11.32 2.50 -5.36
N ASP A 153 -11.27 2.75 -4.06
CA ASP A 153 -10.41 3.76 -3.42
C ASP A 153 -9.04 3.19 -3.02
N THR A 154 -8.42 2.39 -3.89
CA THR A 154 -7.11 1.80 -3.59
C THR A 154 -5.96 2.78 -3.80
N LEU A 155 -4.78 2.46 -3.25
CA LEU A 155 -3.56 3.20 -3.56
C LEU A 155 -3.19 3.18 -5.05
N GLN A 156 -3.57 2.14 -5.80
CA GLN A 156 -3.34 2.11 -7.24
C GLN A 156 -4.21 3.17 -7.93
N ASN A 157 -5.48 3.29 -7.55
CA ASN A 157 -6.37 4.33 -8.05
C ASN A 157 -5.89 5.71 -7.64
N PHE A 158 -5.44 5.88 -6.38
CA PHE A 158 -4.82 7.12 -5.94
C PHE A 158 -3.70 7.49 -6.89
N ASP A 159 -2.75 6.58 -7.10
CA ASP A 159 -1.52 6.82 -7.85
C ASP A 159 -1.67 6.92 -9.37
N SER A 160 -2.88 6.72 -9.89
CA SER A 160 -3.19 6.75 -11.33
C SER A 160 -3.31 8.17 -11.90
N ALA A 161 -2.30 8.99 -11.62
CA ALA A 161 -2.21 10.37 -12.06
C ALA A 161 -0.75 10.83 -12.12
N GLU A 162 -0.33 11.47 -13.21
CA GLU A 162 1.03 12.02 -13.36
C GLU A 162 1.06 13.27 -14.26
N THR A 163 2.20 13.96 -14.29
CA THR A 163 2.48 15.01 -15.27
C THR A 163 3.42 14.44 -16.33
N ILE A 164 3.04 14.48 -17.60
CA ILE A 164 3.82 13.96 -18.73
C ILE A 164 4.22 15.08 -19.69
N ASP A 165 5.45 15.00 -20.18
CA ASP A 165 5.91 15.75 -21.35
C ASP A 165 5.69 14.88 -22.59
N LEU A 166 4.72 15.24 -23.43
CA LEU A 166 4.37 14.48 -24.63
C LEU A 166 5.43 14.55 -25.73
N THR A 167 6.38 15.48 -25.63
CA THR A 167 7.48 15.60 -26.60
C THR A 167 8.61 14.63 -26.29
N SER A 168 8.97 14.48 -25.01
CA SER A 168 10.06 13.60 -24.56
C SER A 168 9.58 12.25 -24.02
N GLY A 169 8.28 12.11 -23.75
CA GLY A 169 7.68 10.96 -23.06
C GLY A 169 8.06 10.84 -21.58
N LYS A 170 8.82 11.80 -21.03
CA LYS A 170 9.22 11.79 -19.62
C LYS A 170 8.07 12.25 -18.75
N SER A 171 7.89 11.57 -17.63
CA SER A 171 6.86 11.89 -16.64
C SER A 171 7.47 12.28 -15.31
N ARG A 172 6.88 13.26 -14.65
CA ARG A 172 7.12 13.57 -13.24
C ARG A 172 5.90 13.14 -12.44
N SER A 173 6.12 12.26 -11.47
CA SER A 173 5.08 11.86 -10.53
C SER A 173 5.60 12.00 -9.11
N VAL A 174 5.02 12.92 -8.33
CA VAL A 174 5.24 13.02 -6.87
C VAL A 174 4.93 11.66 -6.20
N ARG A 175 4.06 10.86 -6.82
CA ARG A 175 3.64 9.56 -6.31
C ARG A 175 4.74 8.50 -6.43
N HIS A 176 5.72 8.71 -7.31
CA HIS A 176 6.91 7.86 -7.36
C HIS A 176 7.73 7.97 -6.08
N ASP A 177 7.96 9.19 -5.59
CA ASP A 177 8.65 9.43 -4.31
C ASP A 177 7.85 8.86 -3.14
N LEU A 178 6.51 8.98 -3.17
CA LEU A 178 5.63 8.34 -2.19
C LEU A 178 5.73 6.82 -2.21
N ARG A 179 5.85 6.20 -3.39
CA ARG A 179 6.00 4.75 -3.52
C ARG A 179 7.29 4.26 -2.85
N TYR A 180 8.40 4.99 -3.02
CA TYR A 180 9.65 4.67 -2.32
C TYR A 180 9.46 4.74 -0.79
N LEU A 181 8.84 5.81 -0.29
CA LEU A 181 8.60 5.99 1.14
C LEU A 181 7.64 4.95 1.73
N ARG A 182 6.61 4.52 0.97
CA ARG A 182 5.73 3.41 1.36
C ARG A 182 6.49 2.09 1.49
N THR A 183 7.39 1.80 0.55
CA THR A 183 8.26 0.63 0.59
C THR A 183 9.18 0.70 1.81
N ALA A 184 9.82 1.84 2.05
CA ALA A 184 10.69 2.06 3.21
C ALA A 184 9.92 1.88 4.53
N HIS A 185 8.73 2.49 4.66
CA HIS A 185 7.84 2.31 5.81
C HIS A 185 7.55 0.82 6.09
N GLY A 186 7.19 0.06 5.04
CA GLY A 186 6.90 -1.37 5.16
C GLY A 186 8.12 -2.18 5.63
N ILE A 187 9.30 -1.95 5.02
CA ILE A 187 10.54 -2.66 5.38
C ILE A 187 10.94 -2.35 6.81
N LEU A 188 10.97 -1.07 7.19
CA LEU A 188 11.35 -0.63 8.54
C LEU A 188 10.45 -1.28 9.60
N ASN A 189 9.13 -1.32 9.37
CA ASN A 189 8.21 -1.91 10.33
C ASN A 189 8.27 -3.44 10.38
N ILE A 190 8.52 -4.13 9.26
CA ILE A 190 8.74 -5.58 9.25
C ILE A 190 10.04 -5.93 10.01
N VAL A 191 11.12 -5.20 9.77
CA VAL A 191 12.42 -5.46 10.42
C VAL A 191 12.37 -5.07 11.89
N GLY A 192 11.99 -3.83 12.20
CA GLY A 192 11.99 -3.28 13.55
C GLY A 192 10.96 -3.94 14.45
N TRP A 193 9.68 -3.62 14.22
CA TRP A 193 8.60 -4.12 15.05
C TRP A 193 8.25 -5.58 14.77
N GLY A 194 8.23 -5.99 13.50
CA GLY A 194 7.79 -7.32 13.09
C GLY A 194 8.79 -8.45 13.35
N THR A 195 10.08 -8.14 13.53
CA THR A 195 11.15 -9.15 13.65
C THR A 195 11.99 -8.96 14.90
N LEU A 196 12.60 -7.79 15.10
CA LEU A 196 13.51 -7.56 16.23
C LEU A 196 12.80 -7.63 17.59
N ILE A 197 11.60 -7.04 17.71
CA ILE A 197 10.82 -7.09 18.97
C ILE A 197 10.48 -8.55 19.35
N PRO A 198 9.86 -9.38 18.49
CA PRO A 198 9.62 -10.79 18.79
C PRO A 198 10.90 -11.59 19.05
N ALA A 199 11.97 -11.37 18.28
CA ALA A 199 13.24 -12.06 18.49
C ALA A 199 13.81 -11.76 19.89
N GLY A 200 13.79 -10.49 20.31
CA GLY A 200 14.18 -10.11 21.66
C GLY A 200 13.32 -10.78 22.73
N ALA A 201 12.01 -10.94 22.51
CA ALA A 201 11.12 -11.64 23.45
C ALA A 201 11.45 -13.14 23.56
N ILE A 202 11.74 -13.82 22.45
CA ILE A 202 12.21 -15.21 22.43
C ILE A 202 13.51 -15.35 23.24
N ILE A 203 14.46 -14.43 23.04
CA ILE A 203 15.74 -14.43 23.78
C ILE A 203 15.50 -14.31 25.29
N ALA A 204 14.68 -13.34 25.72
CA ALA A 204 14.36 -13.17 27.13
C ALA A 204 13.62 -14.37 27.75
N ARG A 205 12.79 -15.07 26.97
CA ARG A 205 12.01 -16.22 27.44
C ARG A 205 12.89 -17.45 27.65
N TYR A 206 13.74 -17.79 26.68
CA TYR A 206 14.43 -19.09 26.67
C TYR A 206 15.90 -19.06 27.10
N PHE A 207 16.54 -17.88 27.13
CA PHE A 207 17.97 -17.75 27.44
C PHE A 207 18.27 -17.14 28.82
N LYS A 208 17.23 -16.70 29.55
CA LYS A 208 17.36 -16.02 30.84
C LYS A 208 17.78 -16.95 31.99
N GLU A 209 17.11 -18.09 32.13
CA GLU A 209 17.42 -19.09 33.15
C GLU A 209 17.25 -20.51 32.60
N PHE A 210 16.15 -20.76 31.90
CA PHE A 210 15.76 -22.08 31.43
C PHE A 210 15.15 -21.97 30.03
N PRO A 211 15.43 -22.89 29.08
CA PRO A 211 16.24 -24.11 29.22
C PRO A 211 17.74 -23.89 29.07
N VAL A 212 18.18 -22.80 28.46
CA VAL A 212 19.59 -22.47 28.29
C VAL A 212 19.87 -21.22 29.11
N LYS A 213 20.83 -21.27 30.03
CA LYS A 213 21.27 -20.08 30.75
C LYS A 213 22.39 -19.41 29.97
N PHE A 214 22.18 -18.18 29.54
CA PHE A 214 23.19 -17.38 28.86
C PHE A 214 23.28 -16.00 29.50
N GLU A 215 24.41 -15.64 30.08
CA GLU A 215 24.55 -14.41 30.88
C GLU A 215 24.29 -13.13 30.08
N GLY A 216 24.60 -13.14 28.77
CA GLY A 216 24.39 -11.99 27.89
C GLY A 216 22.94 -11.78 27.42
N TRP A 217 21.97 -12.63 27.83
CA TRP A 217 20.59 -12.58 27.33
C TRP A 217 19.95 -11.20 27.47
N TYR A 218 20.23 -10.53 28.59
CA TYR A 218 19.63 -9.24 28.92
C TYR A 218 20.09 -8.15 27.94
N TYR A 219 21.39 -8.12 27.63
CA TYR A 219 21.97 -7.16 26.69
C TYR A 219 21.47 -7.41 25.26
N ILE A 220 21.33 -8.66 24.84
CA ILE A 220 20.78 -8.96 23.52
C ILE A 220 19.29 -8.60 23.45
N HIS A 221 18.50 -8.97 24.47
CA HIS A 221 17.09 -8.60 24.56
C HIS A 221 16.90 -7.09 24.45
N ILE A 222 17.57 -6.31 25.31
CA ILE A 222 17.41 -4.86 25.34
C ILE A 222 17.90 -4.20 24.03
N SER A 223 18.97 -4.73 23.42
CA SER A 223 19.47 -4.25 22.13
C SER A 223 18.44 -4.48 21.02
N CYS A 224 17.82 -5.67 20.97
CA CYS A 224 16.73 -5.96 20.05
C CYS A 224 15.53 -5.03 20.27
N GLN A 225 15.15 -4.77 21.54
CA GLN A 225 14.01 -3.89 21.83
C GLN A 225 14.28 -2.43 21.46
N ILE A 226 15.46 -1.89 21.80
CA ILE A 226 15.83 -0.50 21.46
C ILE A 226 15.94 -0.33 19.96
N LEU A 227 16.66 -1.22 19.26
CA LEU A 227 16.80 -1.14 17.81
C LEU A 227 15.46 -1.36 17.10
N GLY A 228 14.67 -2.32 17.55
CA GLY A 228 13.32 -2.58 17.05
C GLY A 228 12.40 -1.37 17.22
N TYR A 229 12.45 -0.71 18.37
CA TYR A 229 11.71 0.52 18.64
C TYR A 229 12.14 1.67 17.74
N LEU A 230 13.44 1.97 17.62
CA LEU A 230 13.94 3.10 16.83
C LEU A 230 13.63 2.94 15.33
N ILE A 231 13.87 1.75 14.78
CA ILE A 231 13.58 1.43 13.38
C ILE A 231 12.07 1.51 13.12
N GLY A 232 11.25 0.88 13.99
CA GLY A 232 9.80 0.90 13.83
C GLY A 232 9.18 2.29 14.05
N ALA A 233 9.69 3.08 14.99
CA ALA A 233 9.26 4.47 15.20
C ALA A 233 9.56 5.34 13.97
N THR A 234 10.71 5.14 13.33
CA THR A 234 11.06 5.81 12.07
C THR A 234 10.09 5.41 10.96
N GLY A 235 9.80 4.11 10.84
CA GLY A 235 8.76 3.59 9.94
C GLY A 235 7.41 4.25 10.21
N TRP A 236 6.98 4.32 11.46
CA TRP A 236 5.73 4.94 11.88
C TRP A 236 5.64 6.43 11.53
N VAL A 237 6.69 7.22 11.77
CA VAL A 237 6.74 8.64 11.37
C VAL A 237 6.56 8.81 9.86
N ILE A 238 7.22 7.97 9.05
CA ILE A 238 7.01 7.96 7.60
C ILE A 238 5.54 7.63 7.27
N GLY A 239 4.93 6.69 8.00
CA GLY A 239 3.52 6.32 7.84
C GLY A 239 2.55 7.47 8.10
N ILE A 240 2.78 8.25 9.17
CA ILE A 240 1.99 9.47 9.47
C ILE A 240 2.12 10.50 8.35
N TRP A 241 3.34 10.72 7.85
CA TRP A 241 3.58 11.64 6.74
C TRP A 241 2.90 11.18 5.44
N LEU A 242 2.94 9.88 5.14
CA LEU A 242 2.25 9.29 3.99
C LEU A 242 0.72 9.46 4.10
N GLY A 243 0.14 9.21 5.28
CA GLY A 243 -1.29 9.44 5.53
C GLY A 243 -1.69 10.91 5.33
N ASN A 244 -0.89 11.84 5.85
CA ASN A 244 -1.12 13.28 5.68
C ASN A 244 -0.96 13.77 4.23
N THR A 245 -0.19 13.07 3.41
CA THR A 245 -0.02 13.38 1.98
C THR A 245 -1.14 12.79 1.13
N SER A 246 -1.79 11.73 1.63
CA SER A 246 -2.91 11.04 0.98
C SER A 246 -4.27 11.39 1.60
N ARG A 247 -4.48 12.64 2.05
CA ARG A 247 -5.68 13.12 2.79
C ARG A 247 -7.05 12.74 2.23
N TYR A 248 -7.13 12.37 0.96
CA TYR A 248 -8.37 12.02 0.28
C TYR A 248 -8.68 10.52 0.28
N TYR A 249 -7.78 9.70 0.84
CA TYR A 249 -7.89 8.25 0.98
C TYR A 249 -7.78 7.92 2.45
N ASP A 250 -8.73 7.15 2.97
CA ASP A 250 -8.77 6.86 4.39
C ASP A 250 -8.23 5.45 4.69
N PHE A 251 -7.17 5.41 5.51
CA PHE A 251 -6.58 4.17 6.02
C PHE A 251 -6.73 4.10 7.55
N THR A 252 -7.86 4.59 8.08
CA THR A 252 -8.17 4.70 9.52
C THR A 252 -7.67 3.50 10.32
N THR A 253 -8.10 2.29 9.98
CA THR A 253 -7.80 1.12 10.82
C THR A 253 -6.30 0.84 10.93
N HIS A 254 -5.54 0.93 9.84
CA HIS A 254 -4.09 0.72 9.89
C HIS A 254 -3.39 1.83 10.67
N ARG A 255 -3.85 3.07 10.51
CA ARG A 255 -3.35 4.24 11.23
C ARG A 255 -3.60 4.12 12.72
N ASP A 256 -4.81 3.78 13.12
CA ASP A 256 -5.24 3.72 14.53
C ASP A 256 -4.49 2.59 15.26
N PHE A 257 -4.37 1.41 14.65
CA PHE A 257 -3.51 0.34 15.16
C PHE A 257 -2.05 0.80 15.24
N GLY A 258 -1.57 1.53 14.23
CA GLY A 258 -0.21 2.10 14.23
C GLY A 258 0.05 3.05 15.40
N ILE A 259 -0.91 3.92 15.73
CA ILE A 259 -0.84 4.84 16.88
C ILE A 259 -0.81 4.03 18.19
N ILE A 260 -1.72 3.06 18.35
CA ILE A 260 -1.77 2.19 19.54
C ILE A 260 -0.43 1.45 19.73
N ILE A 261 0.11 0.87 18.66
CA ILE A 261 1.40 0.16 18.68
C ILE A 261 2.52 1.12 19.08
N PHE A 262 2.59 2.31 18.50
CA PHE A 262 3.61 3.30 18.85
C PHE A 262 3.53 3.69 20.33
N THR A 263 2.34 3.98 20.84
CA THR A 263 2.11 4.32 22.25
C THR A 263 2.55 3.17 23.15
N PHE A 264 2.11 1.94 22.88
CA PHE A 264 2.43 0.78 23.72
C PHE A 264 3.90 0.37 23.64
N THR A 265 4.54 0.45 22.47
CA THR A 265 5.99 0.20 22.35
C THR A 265 6.80 1.25 23.09
N THR A 266 6.36 2.52 23.08
CA THR A 266 6.98 3.59 23.90
C THR A 266 6.87 3.27 25.39
N LEU A 267 5.68 2.88 25.85
CA LEU A 267 5.47 2.45 27.24
C LEU A 267 6.33 1.24 27.64
N GLN A 268 6.59 0.31 26.71
CA GLN A 268 7.51 -0.82 26.93
C GLN A 268 8.97 -0.39 27.06
N VAL A 269 9.43 0.55 26.25
CA VAL A 269 10.80 1.09 26.37
C VAL A 269 10.94 1.89 27.66
N LEU A 270 9.93 2.69 28.04
CA LEU A 270 9.93 3.41 29.32
C LEU A 270 9.96 2.46 30.53
N ALA A 271 9.43 1.25 30.40
CA ALA A 271 9.49 0.24 31.45
C ALA A 271 10.93 -0.13 31.87
N LEU A 272 11.94 0.14 31.01
CA LEU A 272 13.36 0.00 31.37
C LEU A 272 13.80 0.99 32.44
N PHE A 273 13.35 2.25 32.35
CA PHE A 273 13.71 3.30 33.31
C PHE A 273 12.98 3.14 34.64
N PHE A 274 11.74 2.65 34.59
CA PHE A 274 10.91 2.42 35.78
C PHE A 274 10.99 0.99 36.29
N ARG A 275 12.07 0.27 35.99
CA ARG A 275 12.23 -1.14 36.38
C ARG A 275 12.51 -1.25 37.89
N PRO A 276 11.60 -1.83 38.71
CA PRO A 276 11.83 -1.97 40.15
C PRO A 276 12.94 -2.98 40.45
N THR A 277 13.57 -2.84 41.63
CA THR A 277 14.58 -3.80 42.10
C THR A 277 13.93 -5.17 42.36
N LYS A 278 14.75 -6.24 42.44
CA LYS A 278 14.21 -7.62 42.60
C LYS A 278 13.48 -7.85 43.92
N VAL A 279 13.77 -7.04 44.95
CA VAL A 279 13.20 -7.15 46.29
C VAL A 279 11.96 -6.26 46.48
N ASP A 280 11.64 -5.43 45.50
CA ASP A 280 10.54 -4.48 45.55
C ASP A 280 9.18 -5.18 45.33
N GLU A 281 8.17 -4.85 46.13
CA GLU A 281 6.80 -5.37 46.00
C GLU A 281 6.18 -5.04 44.64
N TYR A 282 6.54 -3.88 44.06
CA TYR A 282 6.05 -3.46 42.74
C TYR A 282 6.64 -4.28 41.58
N ARG A 283 7.69 -5.08 41.84
CA ARG A 283 8.35 -5.93 40.82
C ARG A 283 7.36 -6.91 40.19
N GLY A 284 6.43 -7.45 40.98
CA GLY A 284 5.40 -8.37 40.50
C GLY A 284 4.47 -7.73 39.48
N TYR A 285 3.87 -6.59 39.84
CA TYR A 285 2.99 -5.82 38.96
C TYR A 285 3.70 -5.37 37.67
N TRP A 286 4.95 -4.90 37.79
CA TRP A 286 5.77 -4.54 36.64
C TRP A 286 5.97 -5.72 35.69
N ASN A 287 6.23 -6.93 36.20
CA ASN A 287 6.38 -8.12 35.34
C ASN A 287 5.06 -8.46 34.63
N ILE A 288 3.92 -8.42 35.33
CA ILE A 288 2.60 -8.69 34.73
C ILE A 288 2.32 -7.72 33.59
N TYR A 289 2.44 -6.42 33.87
CA TYR A 289 2.29 -5.35 32.88
C TYR A 289 3.22 -5.55 31.68
N HIS A 290 4.52 -5.73 31.93
CA HIS A 290 5.53 -5.85 30.87
C HIS A 290 5.27 -7.05 29.97
N HIS A 291 4.93 -8.21 30.55
CA HIS A 291 4.64 -9.42 29.78
C HIS A 291 3.32 -9.33 29.02
N LEU A 292 2.22 -8.93 29.68
CA LEU A 292 0.91 -8.85 29.05
C LEU A 292 0.91 -7.87 27.87
N LEU A 293 1.44 -6.66 28.10
CA LEU A 293 1.53 -5.64 27.07
C LEU A 293 2.48 -6.08 25.95
N GLY A 294 3.57 -6.78 26.28
CA GLY A 294 4.57 -7.25 25.32
C GLY A 294 4.01 -8.30 24.36
N TYR A 295 3.30 -9.30 24.87
CA TYR A 295 2.65 -10.31 24.03
C TYR A 295 1.52 -9.71 23.18
N THR A 296 0.73 -8.79 23.77
CA THR A 296 -0.32 -8.07 23.04
C THR A 296 0.27 -7.28 21.87
N LEU A 297 1.39 -6.59 22.07
CA LEU A 297 2.09 -5.85 21.02
C LEU A 297 2.54 -6.75 19.87
N ILE A 298 3.12 -7.92 20.14
CA ILE A 298 3.57 -8.85 19.09
C ILE A 298 2.40 -9.22 18.16
N ILE A 299 1.22 -9.48 18.73
CA ILE A 299 0.01 -9.82 17.97
C ILE A 299 -0.49 -8.59 17.17
N LEU A 300 -0.63 -7.44 17.81
CA LEU A 300 -1.09 -6.21 17.17
C LEU A 300 -0.18 -5.78 16.02
N ILE A 301 1.13 -5.88 16.20
CA ILE A 301 2.14 -5.60 15.17
C ILE A 301 1.94 -6.51 13.97
N ALA A 302 1.80 -7.83 14.18
CA ALA A 302 1.60 -8.78 13.09
C ALA A 302 0.31 -8.49 12.31
N VAL A 303 -0.81 -8.25 13.01
CA VAL A 303 -2.08 -7.87 12.38
C VAL A 303 -1.93 -6.57 11.58
N ASN A 304 -1.26 -5.57 12.15
CA ASN A 304 -1.13 -4.28 11.48
C ASN A 304 -0.19 -4.32 10.26
N ILE A 305 0.84 -5.16 10.28
CA ILE A 305 1.70 -5.40 9.11
C ILE A 305 0.90 -6.07 7.99
N PHE A 306 0.06 -7.06 8.28
CA PHE A 306 -0.81 -7.65 7.26
C PHE A 306 -1.82 -6.64 6.70
N LYS A 307 -2.39 -5.76 7.54
CA LYS A 307 -3.23 -4.65 7.06
C LYS A 307 -2.45 -3.72 6.12
N GLY A 308 -1.22 -3.34 6.48
CA GLY A 308 -0.35 -2.51 5.64
C GLY A 308 -0.02 -3.17 4.29
N ILE A 309 0.31 -4.47 4.28
CA ILE A 309 0.53 -5.25 3.05
C ILE A 309 -0.73 -5.26 2.18
N ASN A 310 -1.92 -5.44 2.77
CA ASN A 310 -3.17 -5.44 2.01
C ASN A 310 -3.50 -4.06 1.40
N ILE A 311 -3.16 -2.96 2.08
CA ILE A 311 -3.33 -1.59 1.57
C ILE A 311 -2.42 -1.35 0.36
N LEU A 312 -1.15 -1.76 0.46
CA LEU A 312 -0.19 -1.59 -0.64
C LEU A 312 -0.50 -2.47 -1.85
N ARG A 313 -1.29 -3.55 -1.67
CA ARG A 313 -1.50 -4.63 -2.65
C ARG A 313 -0.22 -4.95 -3.45
N PRO A 314 0.93 -5.17 -2.78
CA PRO A 314 2.17 -5.41 -3.47
C PRO A 314 2.18 -6.84 -4.03
N ASP A 315 3.25 -7.20 -4.74
CA ASP A 315 3.42 -8.58 -5.19
C ASP A 315 3.27 -9.56 -4.03
N LYS A 316 2.72 -10.75 -4.34
CA LYS A 316 2.48 -11.83 -3.36
C LYS A 316 3.74 -12.19 -2.54
N ILE A 317 4.92 -11.85 -3.04
CA ILE A 317 6.22 -11.97 -2.38
C ILE A 317 6.19 -11.31 -0.99
N TRP A 318 5.67 -10.10 -0.81
CA TRP A 318 5.69 -9.41 0.49
C TRP A 318 4.94 -10.19 1.57
N LYS A 319 3.73 -10.65 1.24
CA LYS A 319 2.92 -11.48 2.14
C LYS A 319 3.64 -12.79 2.47
N ARG A 320 4.20 -13.46 1.45
CA ARG A 320 4.96 -14.72 1.63
C ARG A 320 6.20 -14.53 2.49
N THR A 321 6.96 -13.46 2.25
CA THR A 321 8.15 -13.12 3.04
C THR A 321 7.81 -12.90 4.50
N TYR A 322 6.77 -12.10 4.80
CA TYR A 322 6.39 -11.86 6.18
C TYR A 322 5.82 -13.11 6.88
N VAL A 323 5.04 -13.93 6.16
CA VAL A 323 4.62 -15.25 6.65
C VAL A 323 5.83 -16.14 6.94
N GLY A 324 6.85 -16.11 6.08
CA GLY A 324 8.11 -16.81 6.31
C GLY A 324 8.84 -16.33 7.56
N VAL A 325 8.91 -15.01 7.80
CA VAL A 325 9.49 -14.43 9.03
C VAL A 325 8.74 -14.93 10.27
N LEU A 326 7.40 -14.83 10.28
CA LEU A 326 6.58 -15.32 11.39
C LEU A 326 6.73 -16.83 11.59
N GLY A 327 6.77 -17.60 10.51
CA GLY A 327 6.96 -19.05 10.54
C GLY A 327 8.31 -19.43 11.15
N THR A 328 9.39 -18.73 10.79
CA THR A 328 10.72 -18.93 11.38
C THR A 328 10.72 -18.60 12.87
N LEU A 329 10.17 -17.44 13.27
CA LEU A 329 10.09 -17.06 14.69
C LEU A 329 9.28 -18.06 15.51
N ALA A 330 8.13 -18.50 14.98
CA ALA A 330 7.26 -19.48 15.62
C ALA A 330 7.93 -20.86 15.72
N LEU A 331 8.61 -21.32 14.66
CA LEU A 331 9.35 -22.58 14.66
C LEU A 331 10.50 -22.54 15.67
N THR A 332 11.28 -21.46 15.71
CA THR A 332 12.34 -21.28 16.71
C THR A 332 11.76 -21.32 18.12
N ALA A 333 10.67 -20.60 18.37
CA ALA A 333 10.00 -20.61 19.67
C ALA A 333 9.48 -22.02 20.03
N LEU A 334 8.90 -22.75 19.07
CA LEU A 334 8.39 -24.11 19.27
C LEU A 334 9.51 -25.09 19.62
N ILE A 335 10.63 -25.08 18.87
CA ILE A 335 11.79 -25.92 19.14
C ILE A 335 12.32 -25.65 20.55
N LEU A 336 12.47 -24.37 20.93
CA LEU A 336 12.94 -23.99 22.25
C LEU A 336 11.93 -24.38 23.34
N GLU A 337 10.64 -24.30 23.09
CA GLU A 337 9.60 -24.76 24.01
C GLU A 337 9.63 -26.30 24.20
N VAL A 338 9.75 -27.08 23.11
CA VAL A 338 9.92 -28.54 23.20
C VAL A 338 11.20 -28.88 23.99
N PHE A 339 12.30 -28.17 23.74
CA PHE A 339 13.53 -28.34 24.49
C PHE A 339 13.38 -27.99 25.98
N THR A 340 12.58 -26.97 26.27
CA THR A 340 12.19 -26.56 27.64
C THR A 340 11.49 -27.71 28.37
N TRP A 341 10.43 -28.25 27.77
CA TRP A 341 9.66 -29.34 28.38
C TRP A 341 10.45 -30.64 28.52
N THR A 342 11.25 -31.00 27.52
CA THR A 342 12.10 -32.21 27.60
C THR A 342 13.12 -32.13 28.73
N LYS A 343 13.81 -30.99 28.88
CA LYS A 343 14.76 -30.77 29.99
C LYS A 343 14.04 -30.74 31.34
N PHE A 344 12.83 -30.17 31.40
CA PHE A 344 12.03 -30.14 32.62
C PHE A 344 11.66 -31.56 33.07
N MET A 345 11.14 -32.38 32.15
CA MET A 345 10.79 -33.78 32.42
C MET A 345 12.01 -34.62 32.84
N GLN A 346 13.18 -34.40 32.24
CA GLN A 346 14.43 -35.08 32.64
C GLN A 346 14.84 -34.71 34.08
N ASN A 347 14.73 -33.42 34.45
CA ASN A 347 15.03 -32.97 35.81
C ASN A 347 14.06 -33.56 36.83
N CYS A 348 12.75 -33.60 36.53
CA CYS A 348 11.75 -34.26 37.38
C CYS A 348 12.06 -35.75 37.58
N LYS A 349 12.41 -36.48 36.52
CA LYS A 349 12.82 -37.90 36.61
C LYS A 349 14.08 -38.07 37.47
N ARG A 350 15.06 -37.19 37.36
CA ARG A 350 16.30 -37.24 38.15
C ARG A 350 16.05 -36.96 39.63
N LEU A 351 15.16 -36.02 39.95
CA LEU A 351 14.77 -35.72 41.33
C LEU A 351 14.00 -36.89 41.96
N SER A 352 13.04 -37.48 41.25
CA SER A 352 12.30 -38.66 41.70
C SER A 352 13.20 -39.87 41.97
N ARG A 353 14.21 -40.12 41.11
CA ARG A 353 15.21 -41.18 41.34
C ARG A 353 16.11 -40.92 42.55
N ARG A 354 16.38 -39.66 42.91
CA ARG A 354 17.19 -39.33 44.10
C ARG A 354 16.40 -39.55 45.39
N SER A 355 15.12 -39.19 45.39
CA SER A 355 14.23 -39.39 46.56
C SER A 355 13.85 -40.85 46.80
N SER A 356 14.03 -41.75 45.83
CA SER A 356 13.77 -43.19 46.00
C SER A 356 14.98 -44.00 46.46
N VAL A 357 16.17 -43.37 46.52
CA VAL A 357 17.45 -44.02 46.92
C VAL A 357 17.92 -43.52 48.29
N SER A 358 17.38 -42.39 48.77
CA SER A 358 17.45 -41.93 50.17
C SER A 358 16.30 -42.51 50.99
#